data_AF-A0A358XZY9-F1
#
_entry.id   AF-A0A358XZY9-F1
#
_cell.length_a   1.000
_cell.length_b   1.000
_cell.length_c   1.000
_cell.angle_alpha   90.00
_cell.angle_beta   90.00
_cell.angle_gamma   90.00
#
_symmetry.space_group_name_H-M   'P 1'
#
loop_
_entity.id
_entity.type
_entity.pdbx_description
1 polymer ?
#
loop_
_entity_poly.entity_id
_entity_poly.type
_entity_poly.pdbx_seq_one_letter_code
_entity_poly.pdbx_strand_id
1 'polypeptide(L)'
;MTPKQTIFFHEYLRDLNATRAARDAGFAHPNVQGSQILAKPHIRKRIAEAILERSERLKLDADWVVSQLEKEATDQSNGSAVRVRALELLGKHLGIFSSRELFLKTETTFFADV
;
A
#
# COMPACT_ATOMS: atom_id res chain seq x y z
N MET A 1 5.90 -10.92 -21.67
CA MET A 1 4.89 -11.40 -20.71
C MET A 1 4.05 -12.46 -21.39
N THR A 2 3.61 -13.47 -20.66
CA THR A 2 2.66 -14.46 -21.21
C THR A 2 1.24 -13.87 -21.29
N PRO A 3 0.33 -14.43 -22.11
CA PRO A 3 -1.06 -13.95 -22.20
C PRO A 3 -1.75 -13.85 -20.83
N LYS A 4 -1.60 -14.87 -19.96
CA LYS A 4 -2.13 -14.85 -18.60
C LYS A 4 -1.53 -13.75 -17.74
N GLN A 5 -0.23 -13.48 -17.85
CA GLN A 5 0.42 -12.38 -17.11
C GLN A 5 -0.07 -11.02 -17.59
N THR A 6 -0.39 -10.86 -18.88
CA THR A 6 -0.96 -9.62 -19.42
C THR A 6 -2.36 -9.37 -18.85
N ILE A 7 -3.23 -10.38 -18.82
CA ILE A 7 -4.56 -10.27 -18.19
C ILE A 7 -4.41 -9.91 -16.71
N PHE A 8 -3.54 -10.62 -16.00
CA PHE A 8 -3.24 -10.35 -14.58
C PHE A 8 -2.84 -8.89 -14.37
N PHE A 9 -1.94 -8.37 -15.19
CA PHE A 9 -1.46 -6.99 -15.10
C PHE A 9 -2.59 -5.98 -15.23
N HIS A 10 -3.48 -6.14 -16.22
CA HIS A 10 -4.61 -5.23 -16.42
C HIS A 10 -5.63 -5.31 -15.28
N GLU A 11 -5.97 -6.51 -14.82
CA GLU A 11 -6.91 -6.69 -13.71
C GLU A 11 -6.34 -6.18 -12.38
N TYR A 12 -5.04 -6.34 -12.16
CA TYR A 12 -4.36 -5.82 -10.97
C TYR A 12 -4.35 -4.28 -10.95
N LEU A 13 -4.08 -3.61 -12.07
CA LEU A 13 -4.07 -2.14 -12.14
C LEU A 13 -5.45 -1.48 -11.95
N ARG A 14 -6.52 -2.26 -11.90
CA ARG A 14 -7.87 -1.76 -11.62
C ARG A 14 -8.11 -1.49 -10.14
N ASP A 15 -7.64 -2.37 -9.25
CA ASP A 15 -7.96 -2.30 -7.81
C ASP A 15 -6.82 -2.73 -6.87
N LEU A 16 -5.65 -3.07 -7.41
CA LEU A 16 -4.49 -3.58 -6.69
C LEU A 16 -4.75 -4.88 -5.91
N ASN A 17 -5.73 -5.69 -6.35
CA ASN A 17 -6.04 -6.98 -5.75
C ASN A 17 -5.38 -8.15 -6.51
N ALA A 18 -4.29 -8.68 -5.96
CA ALA A 18 -3.50 -9.74 -6.58
C ALA A 18 -4.30 -11.04 -6.76
N THR A 19 -5.08 -11.41 -5.74
CA THR A 19 -5.85 -12.66 -5.74
C THR A 19 -6.94 -12.61 -6.81
N ARG A 20 -7.69 -11.50 -6.88
CA ARG A 20 -8.73 -11.31 -7.89
C ARG A 20 -8.12 -11.32 -9.29
N ALA A 21 -7.05 -10.54 -9.51
CA ALA A 21 -6.36 -10.49 -10.79
C ALA A 21 -5.84 -11.86 -11.25
N ALA A 22 -5.35 -12.70 -10.33
CA ALA A 22 -4.93 -14.06 -10.65
C ALA A 22 -6.10 -14.96 -11.04
N ARG A 23 -7.23 -14.85 -10.34
CA ARG A 23 -8.45 -15.60 -10.67
C ARG A 23 -8.92 -15.29 -12.09
N ASP A 24 -9.02 -14.00 -12.41
CA ASP A 24 -9.57 -13.52 -13.68
C ASP A 24 -8.59 -13.81 -14.85
N ALA A 25 -7.30 -13.86 -14.58
CA ALA A 25 -6.27 -14.31 -15.52
C ALA A 25 -6.21 -15.84 -15.72
N GLY A 26 -7.05 -16.61 -15.02
CA GLY A 26 -7.14 -18.07 -15.17
C GLY A 26 -5.99 -18.83 -14.51
N PHE A 27 -5.46 -18.32 -13.40
CA PHE A 27 -4.49 -19.04 -12.56
C PHE A 27 -5.20 -20.02 -11.62
N ALA A 28 -4.66 -21.24 -11.48
CA ALA A 28 -5.31 -22.32 -10.75
C ALA A 28 -5.32 -22.09 -9.23
N HIS A 29 -4.29 -21.44 -8.69
CA HIS A 29 -4.16 -21.18 -7.25
C HIS A 29 -4.04 -19.68 -7.00
N PRO A 30 -5.11 -18.89 -7.23
CA PRO A 30 -5.03 -17.42 -7.26
C PRO A 30 -4.54 -16.79 -5.94
N ASN A 31 -4.87 -17.40 -4.80
CA ASN A 31 -4.44 -16.96 -3.47
C ASN A 31 -2.90 -17.03 -3.27
N VAL A 32 -2.23 -17.93 -3.99
CA VAL A 32 -0.77 -18.13 -3.90
C VAL A 32 -0.07 -17.52 -5.10
N GLN A 33 -0.61 -17.74 -6.31
CA GLN A 33 0.01 -17.32 -7.55
C GLN A 33 -0.07 -15.80 -7.74
N GLY A 34 -1.08 -15.11 -7.20
CA GLY A 34 -1.16 -13.66 -7.27
C GLY A 34 0.07 -12.96 -6.68
N SER A 35 0.46 -13.33 -5.46
CA SER A 35 1.65 -12.75 -4.80
C SER A 35 2.95 -13.15 -5.51
N GLN A 36 3.05 -14.41 -5.96
CA GLN A 36 4.21 -14.89 -6.72
C GLN A 36 4.40 -14.13 -8.05
N ILE A 37 3.32 -13.79 -8.74
CA ILE A 37 3.39 -13.02 -9.99
C ILE A 37 3.86 -11.58 -9.72
N LEU A 38 3.38 -10.94 -8.65
CA LEU A 38 3.85 -9.61 -8.23
C LEU A 38 5.32 -9.59 -7.78
N ALA A 39 5.83 -10.72 -7.28
CA ALA A 39 7.23 -10.85 -6.93
C ALA A 39 8.17 -10.89 -8.14
N LYS A 40 7.66 -11.15 -9.35
CA LYS A 40 8.49 -11.23 -10.57
C LYS A 40 9.01 -9.84 -10.94
N PRO A 41 10.34 -9.63 -11.09
CA PRO A 41 10.92 -8.31 -11.31
C PRO A 41 10.34 -7.55 -12.51
N HIS A 42 10.14 -8.23 -13.65
CA HIS A 42 9.60 -7.61 -14.86
C HIS A 42 8.13 -7.18 -14.73
N ILE A 43 7.31 -7.94 -13.97
CA ILE A 43 5.91 -7.58 -13.70
C ILE A 43 5.87 -6.38 -12.76
N ARG A 44 6.64 -6.45 -11.67
CA ARG A 44 6.76 -5.35 -10.69
C ARG A 44 7.18 -4.05 -11.36
N LYS A 45 8.22 -4.10 -12.21
CA LYS A 45 8.71 -2.94 -12.96
C LYS A 45 7.61 -2.34 -13.83
N ARG A 46 6.91 -3.17 -14.61
CA ARG A 46 5.84 -2.70 -15.51
C ARG A 46 4.65 -2.12 -14.76
N ILE A 47 4.30 -2.66 -13.60
CA ILE A 47 3.25 -2.10 -12.72
C ILE A 47 3.68 -0.72 -12.21
N ALA A 48 4.93 -0.59 -11.73
CA ALA A 48 5.45 0.69 -11.26
C ALA A 48 5.44 1.75 -12.36
N GLU A 49 5.89 1.41 -13.57
CA GLU A 49 5.83 2.28 -14.75
C GLU A 49 4.40 2.73 -15.06
N ALA A 50 3.44 1.80 -15.06
CA ALA A 50 2.04 2.12 -15.36
C ALA A 50 1.36 2.98 -14.27
N ILE A 51 1.73 2.80 -13.01
CA ILE A 51 1.27 3.65 -11.89
C ILE A 51 1.85 5.06 -12.04
N LEU A 52 3.15 5.16 -12.34
CA LEU A 52 3.82 6.44 -12.57
C LEU A 52 3.21 7.20 -13.75
N GLU A 53 3.03 6.55 -14.90
CA GLU A 53 2.40 7.16 -16.09
C GLU A 53 0.99 7.67 -15.78
N ARG A 54 0.20 6.91 -15.00
CA ARG A 54 -1.14 7.35 -14.57
C ARG A 54 -1.06 8.57 -13.63
N SER A 55 -0.12 8.57 -12.69
CA SER A 55 0.12 9.67 -11.77
C SER A 55 0.54 10.94 -12.51
N GLU A 56 1.49 10.84 -13.45
CA GLU A 56 1.97 11.94 -14.28
C GLU A 56 0.85 12.51 -15.17
N ARG A 57 0.09 11.64 -15.84
CA ARG A 57 -1.02 12.06 -16.72
C ARG A 57 -2.12 12.80 -15.95
N LEU A 58 -2.39 12.41 -14.72
CA LEU A 58 -3.42 13.04 -13.88
C LEU A 58 -2.86 14.17 -13.00
N LYS A 59 -1.53 14.33 -12.94
CA LYS A 59 -0.82 15.25 -12.03
C LYS A 59 -1.23 15.04 -10.56
N LEU A 60 -1.34 13.77 -10.18
CA LEU A 60 -1.69 13.37 -8.82
C LEU A 60 -0.45 12.77 -8.16
N ASP A 61 0.11 13.48 -7.19
CA ASP A 61 1.22 13.03 -6.36
C ASP A 61 0.80 12.96 -4.88
N ALA A 62 1.75 12.62 -4.00
CA ALA A 62 1.51 12.54 -2.57
C ALA A 62 1.07 13.89 -1.99
N ASP A 63 1.66 14.99 -2.45
CA ASP A 63 1.36 16.35 -1.98
C ASP A 63 -0.07 16.75 -2.34
N TRP A 64 -0.53 16.41 -3.55
CA TRP A 64 -1.92 16.61 -3.96
C TRP A 64 -2.89 15.86 -3.03
N VAL A 65 -2.61 14.60 -2.69
CA VAL A 65 -3.46 13.79 -1.78
C VAL A 65 -3.49 14.41 -0.40
N VAL A 66 -2.33 14.82 0.14
CA VAL A 66 -2.22 15.50 1.44
C VAL A 66 -3.06 16.79 1.44
N SER A 67 -2.98 17.60 0.38
CA SER A 67 -3.78 18.82 0.24
C SER A 67 -5.28 18.53 0.21
N GLN A 68 -5.73 17.45 -0.45
CA GLN A 68 -7.16 17.11 -0.42
C GLN A 68 -7.60 16.63 0.97
N LEU A 69 -6.79 15.80 1.64
CA LEU A 69 -7.09 15.35 3.00
C LEU A 69 -7.19 16.52 3.98
N GLU A 70 -6.34 17.55 3.84
CA GLU A 70 -6.43 18.77 4.65
C GLU A 70 -7.76 19.50 4.45
N LYS A 71 -8.22 19.64 3.20
CA LYS A 71 -9.53 20.26 2.90
C LYS A 71 -10.66 19.48 3.56
N GLU A 72 -10.68 18.16 3.39
CA GLU A 72 -11.71 17.31 4.00
C GLU A 72 -11.66 17.35 5.53
N ALA A 73 -10.47 17.46 6.12
CA ALA A 73 -10.26 17.56 7.56
C ALA A 73 -10.73 18.90 8.15
N THR A 74 -10.58 19.99 7.40
CA THR A 74 -10.84 21.36 7.89
C THR A 74 -12.26 21.85 7.56
N ASP A 75 -12.93 21.25 6.57
CA ASP A 75 -14.29 21.59 6.20
C ASP A 75 -15.30 21.20 7.29
N GLN A 76 -15.87 22.21 7.95
CA GLN A 76 -16.83 22.00 9.05
C GLN A 76 -18.19 21.46 8.59
N SER A 77 -18.49 21.51 7.28
CA SER A 77 -19.71 20.93 6.72
C SER A 77 -19.66 19.40 6.65
N ASN A 78 -18.44 18.82 6.61
CA ASN A 78 -18.24 17.37 6.66
C ASN A 78 -18.56 16.80 8.04
N GLY A 79 -19.02 15.55 8.09
CA GLY A 79 -19.22 14.84 9.35
C GLY A 79 -17.92 14.66 10.13
N SER A 80 -18.00 14.64 11.48
CA SER A 80 -16.82 14.50 12.35
C SER A 80 -16.00 13.25 12.03
N ALA A 81 -16.65 12.14 11.64
CA ALA A 81 -15.97 10.91 11.23
C ALA A 81 -15.05 11.11 10.02
N VAL A 82 -15.48 11.87 9.00
CA VAL A 82 -14.67 12.17 7.80
C VAL A 82 -13.46 12.99 8.20
N ARG A 83 -13.67 14.04 9.00
CA ARG A 83 -12.59 14.93 9.44
C ARG A 83 -11.55 14.21 10.28
N VAL A 84 -12.00 13.40 11.25
CA VAL A 84 -11.11 12.59 12.09
C VAL A 84 -10.33 11.58 11.23
N ARG A 85 -10.98 10.94 10.26
CA ARG A 85 -10.30 9.99 9.37
C ARG A 85 -9.24 10.67 8.50
N ALA A 86 -9.53 11.85 7.97
CA ALA A 86 -8.57 12.62 7.20
C ALA A 86 -7.34 13.00 8.05
N LEU A 87 -7.56 13.49 9.28
CA LEU A 87 -6.50 13.79 10.24
C LEU A 87 -5.68 12.55 10.64
N GLU A 88 -6.33 11.39 10.80
CA GLU A 88 -5.64 10.12 11.06
C GLU A 88 -4.69 9.74 9.90
N LEU A 89 -5.16 9.87 8.65
CA LEU A 89 -4.35 9.54 7.47
C LEU A 89 -3.17 10.51 7.31
N LEU A 90 -3.40 11.80 7.53
CA LEU A 90 -2.33 12.81 7.56
C LEU A 90 -1.30 12.51 8.66
N GLY A 91 -1.76 12.17 9.86
CA GLY A 91 -0.85 11.82 10.94
C GLY A 91 -0.05 10.55 10.67
N LYS A 92 -0.66 9.53 10.04
CA LYS A 92 0.07 8.34 9.59
C LYS A 92 1.13 8.67 8.54
N HIS A 93 0.82 9.56 7.59
CA HIS A 93 1.77 10.01 6.58
C HIS A 93 2.98 10.72 7.21
N LEU A 94 2.75 11.53 8.25
CA LEU A 94 3.80 12.22 9.01
C LEU A 94 4.54 11.31 10.02
N GLY A 95 4.09 10.08 10.20
CA GLY A 95 4.68 9.14 11.17
C GLY A 95 4.41 9.47 12.63
N ILE A 96 3.50 10.40 12.94
CA ILE A 96 3.24 10.86 14.33
C ILE A 96 2.58 9.81 15.23
N PHE A 97 2.03 8.73 14.65
CA PHE A 97 1.42 7.62 15.40
C PHE A 97 2.31 6.39 15.53
N SER A 98 3.57 6.47 15.10
CA SER A 98 4.52 5.37 15.27
C SER A 98 4.87 5.17 16.75
N SER A 99 4.83 3.92 17.21
CA SER A 99 5.21 3.57 18.58
C SER A 99 6.69 3.92 18.82
N ARG A 100 6.98 4.60 19.92
CA ARG A 100 8.35 4.79 20.39
C ARG A 100 8.90 3.43 20.79
N GLU A 101 9.87 2.90 20.05
CA GLU A 101 10.57 1.68 20.45
C GLU A 101 11.32 1.93 21.77
N LEU A 102 10.81 1.35 22.85
CA LEU A 102 11.53 1.32 24.12
C LEU A 102 12.52 0.15 24.06
N PHE A 103 13.78 0.48 23.81
CA PHE A 103 14.86 -0.49 23.96
C PHE A 103 15.04 -0.82 25.44
N LEU A 104 14.43 -1.91 25.88
CA LEU A 104 14.71 -2.49 27.19
C LEU A 104 16.07 -3.19 27.12
N LYS A 105 17.10 -2.57 27.71
CA LYS A 105 18.36 -3.26 28.00
C LYS A 105 18.08 -4.30 29.07
N THR A 106 17.88 -5.56 28.68
CA THR A 106 17.95 -6.66 29.64
C THR A 106 19.42 -6.89 29.96
N GLU A 107 19.84 -6.56 31.19
CA GLU A 107 21.08 -7.12 31.71
C GLU A 107 20.85 -8.61 31.92
N THR A 108 21.38 -9.43 31.01
CA THR A 108 21.44 -10.87 31.16
C THR A 108 22.42 -11.16 32.30
N THR A 109 21.94 -11.19 33.55
CA THR A 109 22.62 -11.93 34.61
C THR A 109 22.41 -13.42 34.32
N PHE A 110 23.21 -13.93 33.39
CA PHE A 110 23.34 -15.34 33.07
C PHE A 110 23.95 -16.04 34.29
N PHE A 111 23.12 -16.69 35.11
CA PHE A 111 23.58 -17.62 36.13
C PHE A 111 24.04 -18.90 35.43
N ALA A 112 25.29 -18.94 34.99
CA ALA A 112 26.03 -20.18 34.88
C ALA A 112 26.77 -20.38 36.20
N ASP A 113 26.21 -21.24 37.05
CA ASP A 113 26.93 -22.06 38.03
C ASP A 113 25.88 -22.84 38.86
N VAL A 114 25.60 -24.09 38.46
CA VAL A 114 25.52 -25.31 39.31
C VAL A 114 25.66 -26.53 38.39
#